data_AF-A0A7Z9WIR8-F1
#
_entry.id   AF-A0A7Z9WIR8-F1
#
_cell.length_a   1.000
_cell.length_b   1.000
_cell.length_c   1.000
_cell.angle_alpha   90.00
_cell.angle_beta   90.00
_cell.angle_gamma   90.00
#
_symmetry.space_group_name_H-M   'P 1'
#
loop_
_entity.id
_entity.type
_entity.pdbx_description
1 polymer ?
#
loop_
_entity_poly.entity_id
_entity_poly.type
_entity_poly.pdbx_seq_one_letter_code
_entity_poly.pdbx_strand_id
1 'polypeptide(L)'
;MARTAYRLIYLVVLTTVLVHLLVYPARWEEERLSVGLLAALHVRELAATLRALWRTGQRWQRYWKRRRRVQRATLHASPHWRAWIAQLLPDPEPLPWAERAAFAALKESVEGLFQLLPEATCAAWFRRLRWLGGVRCPYCDSSDVRVKDPHYRDHWHRYTCHPCSQAQGREVTFTDLHGTIVEHSHLEVRYWLWAAWLWVTGESIARIHKELSINRKTAERMVRLFQLAYFTLRFRLLLGGPVEIDEAYVIAGHKGHAGRLPLNRPPRRRGLKKPGRGTAQTDKVPVLGLVDREGAVYLIPLPNVQRKTIQPIVEWLVVQGAQVYTDEYDIYRFLRRLGYRHETVEHGRKEYVRGEVHVNTLEAIWNLLKEHLAVHHGVSKLYLPLYVARFEFRHNRRQESWGSQWLDLLHLAVRADGRYLRQMVREGRVKELCMIPGLEEA
;
A
#
# COMPACT_ATOMS: atom_id res chain seq x y z
N MET A 1 -24.92 21.80 8.85
CA MET A 1 -25.13 20.46 9.43
C MET A 1 -24.03 20.03 10.41
N ALA A 2 -22.74 19.98 10.06
CA ALA A 2 -21.69 19.49 10.98
C ALA A 2 -21.44 20.35 12.23
N ARG A 3 -21.49 21.70 12.12
CA ARG A 3 -21.40 22.62 13.29
C ARG A 3 -22.57 22.45 14.26
N THR A 4 -23.73 22.07 13.75
CA THR A 4 -24.95 21.84 14.51
C THR A 4 -24.87 20.53 15.31
N ALA A 5 -24.36 19.47 14.68
CA ALA A 5 -24.10 18.19 15.36
C ALA A 5 -23.05 18.32 16.48
N TYR A 6 -22.01 19.13 16.29
CA TYR A 6 -20.99 19.41 17.31
C TYR A 6 -21.58 20.03 18.58
N ARG A 7 -22.45 21.05 18.42
CA ARG A 7 -23.11 21.72 19.56
C ARG A 7 -24.05 20.77 20.31
N LEU A 8 -24.73 19.88 19.60
CA LEU A 8 -25.68 18.93 20.18
C LEU A 8 -24.96 17.86 21.02
N ILE A 9 -23.87 17.28 20.51
CA ILE A 9 -23.09 16.29 21.25
C ILE A 9 -22.40 16.93 22.48
N TYR A 10 -21.89 18.15 22.32
CA TYR A 10 -21.32 18.90 23.45
C TYR A 10 -22.36 19.16 24.54
N LEU A 11 -23.58 19.56 24.17
CA LEU A 11 -24.70 19.75 25.09
C LEU A 11 -25.06 18.46 25.83
N VAL A 12 -25.16 17.33 25.13
CA VAL A 12 -25.47 16.03 25.73
C VAL A 12 -24.42 15.65 26.78
N VAL A 13 -23.13 15.71 26.42
CA VAL A 13 -22.03 15.37 27.34
C VAL A 13 -22.00 16.32 28.54
N LEU A 14 -22.18 17.62 28.31
CA LEU A 14 -22.24 18.63 29.38
C LEU A 14 -23.41 18.36 30.33
N THR A 15 -24.59 18.02 29.80
CA THR A 15 -25.75 17.67 30.63
C THR A 15 -25.53 16.39 31.42
N THR A 16 -24.89 15.36 30.85
CA THR A 16 -24.58 14.13 31.58
C THR A 16 -23.61 14.38 32.74
N VAL A 17 -22.59 15.20 32.52
CA VAL A 17 -21.62 15.60 33.58
C VAL A 17 -22.30 16.42 34.66
N LEU A 18 -23.14 17.40 34.29
CA LEU A 18 -23.88 18.23 35.25
C LEU A 18 -24.87 17.41 36.08
N VAL A 19 -25.60 16.49 35.45
CA VAL A 19 -26.52 15.57 36.17
C VAL A 19 -25.73 14.70 37.15
N HIS A 20 -24.55 14.19 36.77
CA HIS A 20 -23.75 13.38 37.66
C HIS A 20 -23.20 14.17 38.87
N LEU A 21 -22.78 15.42 38.65
CA LEU A 21 -22.31 16.33 39.70
C LEU A 21 -23.43 16.76 40.66
N LEU A 22 -24.67 16.86 40.18
CA LEU A 22 -25.85 17.24 40.98
C LEU A 22 -26.44 16.07 41.77
N VAL A 23 -26.37 14.83 41.26
CA VAL A 23 -27.02 13.65 41.86
C VAL A 23 -26.19 12.99 42.96
N TYR A 24 -24.85 13.12 42.94
CA TYR A 24 -23.98 12.46 43.93
C TYR A 24 -23.55 13.43 45.05
N PRO A 25 -23.92 13.19 46.33
CA PRO A 25 -23.62 14.10 47.45
C PRO A 25 -22.13 14.19 47.81
N ALA A 26 -21.74 15.31 48.43
CA ALA A 26 -20.38 15.80 48.64
C ALA A 26 -19.42 14.94 49.50
N ARG A 27 -19.75 13.69 49.86
CA ARG A 27 -18.90 12.82 50.68
C ARG A 27 -17.82 12.05 49.92
N TRP A 28 -17.69 12.28 48.61
CA TRP A 28 -16.80 11.52 47.71
C TRP A 28 -15.98 12.47 46.81
N GLU A 29 -15.13 13.31 47.41
CA GLU A 29 -14.31 14.29 46.66
C GLU A 29 -13.35 13.63 45.65
N GLU A 30 -12.76 12.49 46.00
CA GLU A 30 -11.86 11.73 45.11
C GLU A 30 -12.61 11.11 43.92
N GLU A 31 -13.85 10.65 44.11
CA GLU A 31 -14.67 10.11 43.01
C GLU A 31 -15.13 11.22 42.05
N ARG A 32 -15.45 12.42 42.56
CA ARG A 32 -15.80 13.57 41.71
C ARG A 32 -14.65 14.03 40.83
N LEU A 33 -13.43 14.05 41.37
CA LEU A 33 -12.22 14.36 40.59
C LEU A 33 -11.96 13.30 39.52
N SER A 34 -12.12 12.02 39.88
CA SER A 34 -11.96 10.88 38.96
C SER A 34 -12.97 10.90 37.82
N VAL A 35 -14.25 11.17 38.11
CA VAL A 35 -15.32 11.32 37.11
C VAL A 35 -15.11 12.56 36.24
N GLY A 36 -14.67 13.68 36.83
CA GLY A 36 -14.31 14.90 36.10
C GLY A 36 -13.14 14.69 35.13
N LEU A 37 -12.10 13.96 35.57
CA LEU A 37 -10.96 13.58 34.73
C LEU A 37 -11.36 12.62 33.60
N LEU A 38 -12.16 11.60 33.89
CA LEU A 38 -12.69 10.67 32.90
C LEU A 38 -13.56 11.39 31.86
N ALA A 39 -14.44 12.28 32.29
CA ALA A 39 -15.26 13.08 31.40
C ALA A 39 -14.40 14.01 30.52
N ALA A 40 -13.40 14.68 31.09
CA ALA A 40 -12.47 15.53 30.35
C ALA A 40 -11.65 14.74 29.32
N LEU A 41 -11.19 13.53 29.68
CA LEU A 41 -10.51 12.59 28.77
C LEU A 41 -11.44 12.16 27.62
N HIS A 42 -12.70 11.80 27.92
CA HIS A 42 -13.68 11.44 26.90
C HIS A 42 -13.99 12.59 25.94
N VAL A 43 -14.14 13.82 26.45
CA VAL A 43 -14.33 15.02 25.62
C VAL A 43 -13.12 15.28 24.73
N ARG A 44 -11.91 15.12 25.27
CA ARG A 44 -10.65 15.29 24.52
C ARG A 44 -10.53 14.26 23.39
N GLU A 45 -10.82 13.00 23.68
CA GLU A 45 -10.81 11.91 22.70
C GLU A 45 -11.88 12.10 21.62
N LEU A 46 -13.08 12.52 22.01
CA LEU A 46 -14.16 12.84 21.07
C LEU A 46 -13.76 14.00 20.14
N ALA A 47 -13.16 15.07 20.68
CA ALA A 47 -12.71 16.20 19.89
C ALA A 47 -11.54 15.85 18.95
N ALA A 48 -10.62 14.96 19.37
CA ALA A 48 -9.57 14.43 18.51
C ALA A 48 -10.17 13.58 17.37
N THR A 49 -11.13 12.71 17.69
CA THR A 49 -11.85 11.87 16.73
C THR A 49 -12.60 12.72 15.70
N LEU A 50 -13.35 13.74 16.13
CA LEU A 50 -14.09 14.64 15.24
C LEU A 50 -13.18 15.46 14.30
N ARG A 51 -12.02 15.93 14.78
CA ARG A 51 -11.02 16.62 13.93
C ARG A 51 -10.42 15.68 12.89
N ALA A 52 -10.15 14.43 13.27
CA ALA A 52 -9.70 13.41 12.32
C ALA A 52 -10.78 13.14 11.27
N LEU A 53 -12.06 13.02 11.66
CA LEU A 53 -13.19 12.85 10.76
C LEU A 53 -13.32 14.00 9.74
N TRP A 54 -13.15 15.25 10.17
CA TRP A 54 -13.20 16.41 9.28
C TRP A 54 -12.09 16.39 8.21
N ARG A 55 -10.84 16.13 8.63
CA ARG A 55 -9.70 16.03 7.70
C ARG A 55 -9.87 14.90 6.69
N THR A 56 -10.39 13.76 7.13
CA THR A 56 -10.72 12.62 6.27
C THR A 56 -11.82 12.96 5.27
N GLY A 57 -12.88 13.67 5.68
CA GLY A 57 -13.93 14.15 4.78
C GLY A 57 -13.41 15.06 3.66
N GLN A 58 -12.49 15.97 3.97
CA GLN A 58 -11.85 16.83 2.96
C GLN A 58 -10.95 16.05 1.98
N ARG A 59 -10.28 14.99 2.43
CA ARG A 59 -9.50 14.10 1.55
C ARG A 59 -10.42 13.33 0.61
N TRP A 60 -11.54 12.83 1.12
CA TRP A 60 -12.57 12.13 0.32
C TRP A 60 -13.19 13.03 -0.74
N GLN A 61 -13.48 14.28 -0.42
CA GLN A 61 -14.00 15.24 -1.40
C GLN A 61 -13.02 15.48 -2.54
N ARG A 62 -11.71 15.58 -2.25
CA ARG A 62 -10.64 15.69 -3.25
C ARG A 62 -10.52 14.42 -4.09
N TYR A 63 -10.53 13.25 -3.45
CA TYR A 63 -10.52 11.94 -4.11
C TYR A 63 -11.70 11.77 -5.10
N TRP A 64 -12.93 12.08 -4.69
CA TRP A 64 -14.11 11.97 -5.56
C TRP A 64 -14.12 12.95 -6.73
N LYS A 65 -13.67 14.19 -6.50
CA LYS A 65 -13.47 15.17 -7.59
C LYS A 65 -12.44 14.66 -8.60
N ARG A 66 -11.37 14.01 -8.13
CA ARG A 66 -10.32 13.39 -8.96
C ARG A 66 -10.84 12.17 -9.72
N ARG A 67 -11.59 11.26 -9.07
CA ARG A 67 -12.21 10.08 -9.69
C ARG A 67 -13.13 10.45 -10.87
N ARG A 68 -13.97 11.48 -10.70
CA ARG A 68 -14.85 11.98 -11.77
C ARG A 68 -14.11 12.55 -12.97
N ARG A 69 -12.89 13.09 -12.79
CA ARG A 69 -12.02 13.53 -13.89
C ARG A 69 -11.36 12.33 -14.60
N VAL A 70 -10.91 11.33 -13.84
CA VAL A 70 -10.24 10.13 -14.37
C VAL A 70 -11.20 9.22 -15.17
N GLN A 71 -12.43 8.98 -14.67
CA GLN A 71 -13.43 8.15 -15.36
C GLN A 71 -13.85 8.69 -16.74
N ARG A 72 -13.68 9.99 -17.00
CA ARG A 72 -13.94 10.60 -18.31
C ARG A 72 -12.79 10.42 -19.31
N ALA A 73 -11.58 10.09 -18.85
CA ALA A 73 -10.36 10.05 -19.66
C ALA A 73 -9.96 8.63 -20.14
N THR A 74 -10.52 7.57 -19.55
CA THR A 74 -10.18 6.16 -19.84
C THR A 74 -10.74 5.61 -21.17
N LEU A 75 -11.35 6.44 -22.01
CA LEU A 75 -12.05 6.01 -23.24
C LEU A 75 -11.12 5.69 -24.44
N HIS A 76 -9.80 5.90 -24.33
CA HIS A 76 -8.88 5.88 -25.49
C HIS A 76 -7.67 4.91 -25.43
N ALA A 77 -7.57 4.01 -24.44
CA ALA A 77 -6.50 2.99 -24.42
C ALA A 77 -6.70 1.90 -25.51
N SER A 78 -5.64 1.18 -25.93
CA SER A 78 -5.79 0.06 -26.89
C SER A 78 -6.54 -1.14 -26.26
N PRO A 79 -7.28 -1.97 -27.03
CA PRO A 79 -8.07 -3.08 -26.50
C PRO A 79 -7.26 -4.13 -25.71
N HIS A 80 -6.05 -4.46 -26.19
CA HIS A 80 -5.13 -5.40 -25.53
C HIS A 80 -4.71 -4.90 -24.14
N TRP A 81 -4.42 -3.60 -24.02
CA TRP A 81 -4.09 -2.98 -22.75
C TRP A 81 -5.28 -2.73 -21.84
N ARG A 82 -6.49 -2.48 -22.36
CA ARG A 82 -7.69 -2.45 -21.51
C ARG A 82 -7.91 -3.77 -20.77
N ALA A 83 -7.69 -4.90 -21.44
CA ALA A 83 -7.83 -6.23 -20.83
C ALA A 83 -6.78 -6.51 -19.75
N TRP A 84 -5.51 -6.15 -19.99
CA TRP A 84 -4.43 -6.29 -19.00
C TRP A 84 -4.56 -5.31 -17.83
N ILE A 85 -4.94 -4.06 -18.09
CA ILE A 85 -5.18 -3.01 -17.09
C ILE A 85 -6.39 -3.33 -16.21
N ALA A 86 -7.46 -3.90 -16.77
CA ALA A 86 -8.63 -4.34 -16.01
C ALA A 86 -8.33 -5.50 -15.04
N GLN A 87 -7.30 -6.31 -15.32
CA GLN A 87 -6.82 -7.36 -14.42
C GLN A 87 -5.96 -6.78 -13.26
N LEU A 88 -5.35 -5.61 -13.44
CA LEU A 88 -4.42 -4.97 -12.49
C LEU A 88 -5.08 -3.86 -11.63
N LEU A 89 -6.25 -3.36 -12.03
CA LEU A 89 -6.96 -2.25 -11.40
C LEU A 89 -8.33 -2.67 -10.85
N PRO A 90 -8.41 -3.28 -9.65
CA PRO A 90 -9.69 -3.40 -8.97
C PRO A 90 -10.19 -2.02 -8.53
N ASP A 91 -11.48 -1.73 -8.75
CA ASP A 91 -12.12 -0.51 -8.25
C ASP A 91 -11.83 -0.32 -6.74
N PRO A 92 -11.38 0.87 -6.30
CA PRO A 92 -11.24 1.16 -4.87
C PRO A 92 -12.62 1.49 -4.30
N GLU A 93 -13.15 0.63 -3.42
CA GLU A 93 -14.27 1.01 -2.57
C GLU A 93 -13.77 1.72 -1.29
N PRO A 94 -14.48 2.76 -0.82
CA PRO A 94 -14.27 3.32 0.52
C PRO A 94 -14.50 2.30 1.62
N LEU A 95 -13.65 2.28 2.64
CA LEU A 95 -13.94 1.57 3.89
C LEU A 95 -15.13 2.23 4.65
N PRO A 96 -16.13 1.46 5.11
CA PRO A 96 -17.22 1.92 5.96
C PRO A 96 -16.79 2.63 7.26
N TRP A 97 -17.71 3.40 7.86
CA TRP A 97 -17.45 4.24 9.03
C TRP A 97 -17.28 3.45 10.34
N ALA A 98 -17.95 2.31 10.48
CA ALA A 98 -17.86 1.44 11.66
C ALA A 98 -16.44 0.89 11.86
N GLU A 99 -15.72 0.67 10.76
CA GLU A 99 -14.34 0.20 10.77
C GLU A 99 -13.40 1.27 11.34
N ARG A 100 -13.62 2.56 11.00
CA ARG A 100 -12.88 3.71 11.55
C ARG A 100 -12.99 3.85 13.07
N ALA A 101 -14.12 3.45 13.67
CA ALA A 101 -14.31 3.48 15.12
C ALA A 101 -13.54 2.35 15.82
N ALA A 102 -13.49 1.15 15.24
CA ALA A 102 -12.65 0.06 15.72
C ALA A 102 -11.14 0.41 15.66
N PHE A 103 -10.72 1.21 14.67
CA PHE A 103 -9.33 1.70 14.55
C PHE A 103 -8.93 2.74 15.60
N ALA A 104 -9.87 3.52 16.15
CA ALA A 104 -9.57 4.44 17.25
C ALA A 104 -9.28 3.67 18.54
N ALA A 105 -9.95 2.54 18.78
CA ALA A 105 -9.73 1.68 19.93
C ALA A 105 -8.38 0.94 19.86
N LEU A 106 -7.91 0.55 18.66
CA LEU A 106 -6.61 -0.12 18.49
C LEU A 106 -5.41 0.84 18.68
N LYS A 107 -5.63 2.15 18.55
CA LYS A 107 -4.60 3.20 18.53
C LYS A 107 -3.89 3.37 19.88
N GLU A 108 -4.52 2.97 20.98
CA GLU A 108 -4.03 3.18 22.36
C GLU A 108 -3.28 1.95 22.94
N SER A 109 -3.09 0.87 22.18
CA SER A 109 -2.93 -0.47 22.77
C SER A 109 -1.73 -1.29 22.30
N VAL A 110 -0.75 -0.73 21.59
CA VAL A 110 -0.01 -1.53 20.58
C VAL A 110 1.35 -2.12 21.01
N GLU A 111 1.59 -2.41 22.29
CA GLU A 111 2.64 -3.37 22.68
C GLU A 111 2.04 -4.41 23.62
N GLY A 112 2.16 -5.70 23.30
CA GLY A 112 1.64 -6.82 24.10
C GLY A 112 0.14 -7.13 23.95
N LEU A 113 -0.72 -6.14 23.72
CA LEU A 113 -2.19 -6.32 23.72
C LEU A 113 -2.71 -7.12 22.53
N PHE A 114 -1.98 -7.14 21.41
CA PHE A 114 -2.31 -7.98 20.26
C PHE A 114 -2.24 -9.48 20.60
N GLN A 115 -1.31 -9.90 21.47
CA GLN A 115 -1.25 -11.29 21.95
C GLN A 115 -2.47 -11.66 22.81
N LEU A 116 -3.13 -10.67 23.42
CA LEU A 116 -4.32 -10.85 24.24
C LEU A 116 -5.61 -10.95 23.41
N LEU A 117 -5.59 -10.59 22.12
CA LEU A 117 -6.75 -10.74 21.26
C LEU A 117 -6.99 -12.22 20.92
N PRO A 118 -8.18 -12.78 21.21
CA PRO A 118 -8.52 -14.14 20.82
C PRO A 118 -8.50 -14.30 19.29
N GLU A 119 -8.07 -15.47 18.80
CA GLU A 119 -8.06 -15.76 17.35
C GLU A 119 -9.43 -15.58 16.70
N ALA A 120 -10.51 -15.92 17.40
CA ALA A 120 -11.88 -15.74 16.91
C ALA A 120 -12.19 -14.26 16.57
N THR A 121 -11.70 -13.32 17.38
CA THR A 121 -11.85 -11.88 17.13
C THR A 121 -11.05 -11.46 15.89
N CYS A 122 -9.81 -11.93 15.78
CA CYS A 122 -8.94 -11.67 14.64
C CYS A 122 -9.51 -12.25 13.33
N ALA A 123 -10.06 -13.45 13.38
CA ALA A 123 -10.72 -14.12 12.25
C ALA A 123 -12.00 -13.39 11.81
N ALA A 124 -12.83 -12.94 12.76
CA ALA A 124 -14.01 -12.14 12.46
C ALA A 124 -13.64 -10.81 11.79
N TRP A 125 -12.56 -10.17 12.24
CA TRP A 125 -12.05 -8.94 11.64
C TRP A 125 -11.48 -9.19 10.23
N PHE A 126 -10.68 -10.24 10.05
CA PHE A 126 -10.16 -10.65 8.75
C PHE A 126 -11.30 -10.93 7.75
N ARG A 127 -12.34 -11.66 8.18
CA ARG A 127 -13.53 -11.93 7.38
C ARG A 127 -14.23 -10.64 6.93
N ARG A 128 -14.41 -9.69 7.84
CA ARG A 128 -15.00 -8.37 7.50
C ARG A 128 -14.16 -7.62 6.47
N LEU A 129 -12.84 -7.58 6.67
CA LEU A 129 -11.91 -6.93 5.73
C LEU A 129 -11.94 -7.57 4.34
N ARG A 130 -12.02 -8.90 4.28
CA ARG A 130 -12.04 -9.65 3.03
C ARG A 130 -13.35 -9.43 2.26
N TRP A 131 -14.48 -9.43 2.96
CA TRP A 131 -15.82 -9.41 2.36
C TRP A 131 -16.53 -8.07 2.55
N LEU A 132 -15.80 -6.96 2.51
CA LEU A 132 -16.35 -5.60 2.66
C LEU A 132 -17.51 -5.32 1.69
N GLY A 133 -17.39 -5.78 0.44
CA GLY A 133 -18.41 -5.65 -0.61
C GLY A 133 -19.37 -6.85 -0.73
N GLY A 134 -19.43 -7.69 0.30
CA GLY A 134 -20.16 -8.96 0.29
C GLY A 134 -19.29 -10.16 -0.09
N VAL A 135 -19.80 -11.36 0.20
CA VAL A 135 -19.08 -12.61 -0.08
C VAL A 135 -19.21 -12.94 -1.56
N ARG A 136 -18.08 -13.17 -2.22
CA ARG A 136 -18.01 -13.60 -3.62
C ARG A 136 -17.18 -14.86 -3.77
N CYS A 137 -17.59 -15.74 -4.66
CA CYS A 137 -16.88 -16.99 -4.91
C CYS A 137 -15.48 -16.71 -5.50
N PRO A 138 -14.38 -17.20 -4.91
CA PRO A 138 -13.03 -16.97 -5.42
C PRO A 138 -12.74 -17.70 -6.75
N TYR A 139 -13.65 -18.56 -7.23
CA TYR A 139 -13.49 -19.31 -8.47
C TYR A 139 -14.23 -18.69 -9.66
N CYS A 140 -15.40 -18.08 -9.44
CA CYS A 140 -16.26 -17.56 -10.51
C CYS A 140 -16.78 -16.13 -10.26
N ASP A 141 -16.38 -15.50 -9.16
CA ASP A 141 -16.80 -14.14 -8.73
C ASP A 141 -18.31 -13.93 -8.50
N SER A 142 -19.11 -15.01 -8.60
CA SER A 142 -20.55 -14.96 -8.31
C SER A 142 -20.81 -14.60 -6.84
N SER A 143 -21.89 -13.83 -6.64
CA SER A 143 -22.46 -13.52 -5.33
C SER A 143 -23.53 -14.53 -4.87
N ASP A 144 -23.89 -15.49 -5.73
CA ASP A 144 -24.79 -16.60 -5.39
C ASP A 144 -24.03 -17.66 -4.57
N VAL A 145 -23.81 -17.32 -3.31
CA VAL A 145 -23.07 -18.11 -2.32
C VAL A 145 -23.88 -18.25 -1.04
N ARG A 146 -23.86 -19.46 -0.48
CA ARG A 146 -24.55 -19.82 0.77
C ARG A 146 -23.51 -20.08 1.86
N VAL A 147 -23.75 -19.63 3.08
CA VAL A 147 -22.99 -20.10 4.25
C VAL A 147 -23.36 -21.56 4.50
N LYS A 148 -22.39 -22.45 4.39
CA LYS A 148 -22.55 -23.89 4.66
C LYS A 148 -22.33 -24.19 6.13
N ASP A 149 -21.28 -23.60 6.70
CA ASP A 149 -20.90 -23.79 8.10
C ASP A 149 -20.29 -22.46 8.62
N PRO A 150 -20.97 -21.78 9.56
CA PRO A 150 -20.49 -20.51 10.14
C PRO A 150 -19.42 -20.70 11.23
N HIS A 151 -19.12 -21.93 11.63
CA HIS A 151 -18.14 -22.25 12.68
C HIS A 151 -17.10 -23.26 12.19
N TYR A 152 -16.80 -23.23 10.89
CA TYR A 152 -15.80 -24.10 10.30
C TYR A 152 -14.44 -23.84 10.94
N ARG A 153 -13.84 -24.89 11.54
CA ARG A 153 -12.60 -24.76 12.34
C ARG A 153 -12.74 -23.64 13.38
N ASP A 154 -13.82 -23.73 14.15
CA ASP A 154 -14.21 -22.88 15.27
C ASP A 154 -14.68 -21.45 14.90
N HIS A 155 -13.92 -20.74 14.07
CA HIS A 155 -14.12 -19.31 13.84
C HIS A 155 -14.20 -18.88 12.36
N TRP A 156 -13.95 -19.79 11.41
CA TRP A 156 -14.05 -19.48 9.98
C TRP A 156 -15.42 -19.83 9.42
N HIS A 157 -15.83 -19.13 8.37
CA HIS A 157 -16.97 -19.54 7.58
C HIS A 157 -16.52 -20.42 6.41
N ARG A 158 -17.30 -21.46 6.15
CA ARG A 158 -17.29 -22.23 4.92
C ARG A 158 -18.54 -21.88 4.12
N TYR A 159 -18.34 -21.57 2.86
CA TYR A 159 -19.38 -21.21 1.90
C TYR A 159 -19.48 -22.26 0.81
N THR A 160 -20.66 -22.34 0.18
CA THR A 160 -20.90 -23.12 -1.02
C THR A 160 -21.28 -22.17 -2.14
N CYS A 161 -20.67 -22.33 -3.31
CA CYS A 161 -21.00 -21.56 -4.51
C CYS A 161 -21.98 -22.36 -5.35
N HIS A 162 -23.20 -21.86 -5.55
CA HIS A 162 -24.21 -22.58 -6.31
C HIS A 162 -23.86 -22.69 -7.81
N PRO A 163 -23.45 -21.61 -8.52
CA PRO A 163 -23.03 -21.71 -9.92
C PRO A 163 -21.86 -22.67 -10.17
N CYS A 164 -20.83 -22.64 -9.31
CA CYS A 164 -19.72 -23.59 -9.44
C CYS A 164 -20.15 -25.02 -9.17
N SER A 165 -21.06 -25.22 -8.22
CA SER A 165 -21.55 -26.56 -7.88
C SER A 165 -22.36 -27.18 -9.02
N GLN A 166 -23.20 -26.37 -9.67
CA GLN A 166 -23.92 -26.77 -10.87
C GLN A 166 -22.96 -27.09 -12.02
N ALA A 167 -22.01 -26.20 -12.31
CA ALA A 167 -21.07 -26.37 -13.42
C ALA A 167 -20.17 -27.62 -13.27
N GLN A 168 -19.84 -28.02 -12.04
CA GLN A 168 -18.98 -29.19 -11.78
C GLN A 168 -19.76 -30.48 -11.46
N GLY A 169 -21.10 -30.42 -11.37
CA GLY A 169 -21.92 -31.57 -10.96
C GLY A 169 -21.63 -32.08 -9.54
N ARG A 170 -20.96 -31.28 -8.70
CA ARG A 170 -20.60 -31.62 -7.32
C ARG A 170 -20.51 -30.35 -6.47
N GLU A 171 -20.70 -30.47 -5.16
CA GLU A 171 -20.62 -29.32 -4.26
C GLU A 171 -19.21 -28.68 -4.28
N VAL A 172 -19.17 -27.38 -4.57
CA VAL A 172 -17.95 -26.58 -4.57
C VAL A 172 -17.99 -25.61 -3.39
N THR A 173 -17.08 -25.82 -2.44
CA THR A 173 -16.97 -25.02 -1.22
C THR A 173 -15.69 -24.19 -1.17
N PHE A 174 -15.72 -23.05 -0.49
CA PHE A 174 -14.55 -22.24 -0.15
C PHE A 174 -14.67 -21.67 1.27
N THR A 175 -13.60 -21.08 1.79
CA THR A 175 -13.58 -20.47 3.13
C THR A 175 -13.16 -19.01 3.07
N ASP A 176 -13.26 -18.31 4.20
CA ASP A 176 -12.73 -16.95 4.37
C ASP A 176 -11.24 -16.82 4.03
N LEU A 177 -10.45 -17.91 4.03
CA LEU A 177 -9.02 -17.86 3.71
C LEU A 177 -8.71 -18.16 2.25
N HIS A 178 -9.64 -18.78 1.51
CA HIS A 178 -9.36 -19.35 0.19
C HIS A 178 -8.82 -18.30 -0.82
N GLY A 179 -7.68 -18.51 -1.46
CA GLY A 179 -7.09 -17.55 -2.40
C GLY A 179 -6.36 -16.34 -1.78
N THR A 180 -6.36 -16.14 -0.45
CA THR A 180 -5.62 -15.03 0.20
C THR A 180 -4.19 -15.42 0.54
N ILE A 181 -3.29 -14.46 0.76
CA ILE A 181 -1.89 -14.78 1.13
C ILE A 181 -1.73 -15.63 2.40
N VAL A 182 -2.78 -15.73 3.24
CA VAL A 182 -2.79 -16.50 4.50
C VAL A 182 -3.35 -17.92 4.35
N GLU A 183 -3.89 -18.28 3.18
CA GLU A 183 -4.42 -19.63 2.94
C GLU A 183 -3.35 -20.71 3.15
N HIS A 184 -3.74 -21.82 3.77
CA HIS A 184 -2.86 -22.93 4.18
C HIS A 184 -1.76 -22.53 5.17
N SER A 185 -1.85 -21.36 5.80
CA SER A 185 -0.99 -21.07 6.94
C SER A 185 -1.39 -21.94 8.13
N HIS A 186 -0.39 -22.51 8.80
CA HIS A 186 -0.56 -23.15 10.10
C HIS A 186 -0.47 -22.13 11.25
N LEU A 187 -0.10 -20.88 10.94
CA LEU A 187 -0.18 -19.79 11.88
C LEU A 187 -1.61 -19.23 11.88
N GLU A 188 -2.10 -18.99 13.07
CA GLU A 188 -3.28 -18.18 13.33
C GLU A 188 -3.19 -16.82 12.63
N VAL A 189 -4.34 -16.29 12.19
CA VAL A 189 -4.41 -15.02 11.46
C VAL A 189 -3.88 -13.87 12.31
N ARG A 190 -3.95 -14.00 13.65
CA ARG A 190 -3.38 -13.01 14.55
C ARG A 190 -1.90 -12.72 14.24
N TYR A 191 -1.08 -13.73 14.00
CA TYR A 191 0.34 -13.53 13.67
C TYR A 191 0.53 -12.72 12.38
N TRP A 192 -0.34 -12.91 11.39
CA TRP A 192 -0.30 -12.16 10.14
C TRP A 192 -0.68 -10.69 10.31
N LEU A 193 -1.71 -10.43 11.11
CA LEU A 193 -2.12 -9.07 11.47
C LEU A 193 -0.99 -8.33 12.19
N TRP A 194 -0.32 -8.98 13.15
CA TRP A 194 0.82 -8.38 13.87
C TRP A 194 2.05 -8.18 12.98
N ALA A 195 2.38 -9.17 12.15
CA ALA A 195 3.49 -9.04 11.19
C ALA A 195 3.26 -7.89 10.19
N ALA A 196 2.02 -7.67 9.75
CA ALA A 196 1.66 -6.54 8.89
C ALA A 196 1.88 -5.20 9.59
N TRP A 197 1.55 -5.11 10.89
CA TRP A 197 1.79 -3.89 11.69
C TRP A 197 3.28 -3.57 11.76
N LEU A 198 4.09 -4.56 12.16
CA LEU A 198 5.54 -4.42 12.24
C LEU A 198 6.17 -4.08 10.88
N TRP A 199 5.62 -4.62 9.79
CA TRP A 199 6.08 -4.28 8.45
C TRP A 199 5.83 -2.80 8.11
N VAL A 200 4.66 -2.27 8.47
CA VAL A 200 4.25 -0.87 8.25
C VAL A 200 5.08 0.10 9.10
N THR A 201 5.32 -0.23 10.37
CA THR A 201 6.16 0.60 11.25
C THR A 201 7.63 0.58 10.84
N GLY A 202 8.03 -0.33 9.96
CA GLY A 202 9.35 -0.34 9.34
C GLY A 202 10.32 -1.33 9.98
N GLU A 203 9.82 -2.24 10.82
CA GLU A 203 10.66 -3.20 11.52
C GLU A 203 11.40 -4.14 10.55
N SER A 204 12.57 -4.60 11.01
CA SER A 204 13.40 -5.55 10.28
C SER A 204 12.81 -6.96 10.40
N ILE A 205 13.11 -7.83 9.43
CA ILE A 205 12.73 -9.26 9.51
C ILE A 205 13.31 -9.90 10.78
N ALA A 206 14.51 -9.47 11.20
CA ALA A 206 15.18 -9.88 12.43
C ALA A 206 14.36 -9.53 13.69
N ARG A 207 13.76 -8.34 13.74
CA ARG A 207 12.86 -7.94 14.83
C ARG A 207 11.53 -8.68 14.74
N ILE A 208 10.93 -8.75 13.55
CA ILE A 208 9.62 -9.40 13.33
C ILE A 208 9.62 -10.86 13.81
N HIS A 209 10.64 -11.66 13.46
CA HIS A 209 10.63 -13.07 13.86
C HIS A 209 10.85 -13.27 15.36
N LYS A 210 11.59 -12.37 16.02
CA LYS A 210 11.78 -12.38 17.48
C LYS A 210 10.49 -11.98 18.20
N GLU A 211 9.88 -10.90 17.75
CA GLU A 211 8.62 -10.37 18.30
C GLU A 211 7.47 -11.38 18.21
N LEU A 212 7.40 -12.11 17.09
CA LEU A 212 6.39 -13.15 16.86
C LEU A 212 6.78 -14.51 17.43
N SER A 213 8.01 -14.68 17.93
CA SER A 213 8.57 -15.98 18.35
C SER A 213 8.41 -17.08 17.28
N ILE A 214 8.65 -16.74 16.00
CA ILE A 214 8.56 -17.66 14.86
C ILE A 214 9.92 -17.86 14.18
N ASN A 215 10.01 -18.89 13.34
CA ASN A 215 11.18 -19.10 12.50
C ASN A 215 11.42 -17.89 11.57
N ARG A 216 12.68 -17.46 11.44
CA ARG A 216 13.09 -16.35 10.57
C ARG A 216 12.63 -16.51 9.11
N LYS A 217 12.65 -17.74 8.57
CA LYS A 217 12.17 -18.02 7.20
C LYS A 217 10.66 -17.80 7.06
N THR A 218 9.90 -18.08 8.12
CA THR A 218 8.46 -17.83 8.16
C THR A 218 8.18 -16.33 8.15
N ALA A 219 8.88 -15.55 8.99
CA ALA A 219 8.79 -14.09 8.98
C ALA A 219 9.20 -13.50 7.62
N GLU A 220 10.27 -14.00 7.00
CA GLU A 220 10.67 -13.59 5.65
C GLU A 220 9.59 -13.88 4.61
N ARG A 221 8.95 -15.06 4.66
CA ARG A 221 7.83 -15.41 3.78
C ARG A 221 6.64 -14.45 3.96
N MET A 222 6.28 -14.13 5.20
CA MET A 222 5.18 -13.20 5.50
C MET A 222 5.48 -11.80 4.93
N VAL A 223 6.67 -11.27 5.25
CA VAL A 223 7.13 -9.97 4.72
C VAL A 223 7.16 -9.96 3.20
N ARG A 224 7.59 -11.06 2.57
CA ARG A 224 7.63 -11.15 1.12
C ARG A 224 6.23 -11.11 0.49
N LEU A 225 5.27 -11.79 1.10
CA LEU A 225 3.89 -11.77 0.64
C LEU A 225 3.25 -10.39 0.79
N PHE A 226 3.53 -9.66 1.89
CA PHE A 226 3.09 -8.26 2.04
C PHE A 226 3.70 -7.35 0.97
N GLN A 227 5.01 -7.48 0.74
CA GLN A 227 5.70 -6.73 -0.31
C GLN A 227 5.09 -7.01 -1.68
N LEU A 228 4.82 -8.28 -2.01
CA LEU A 228 4.25 -8.68 -3.28
C LEU A 228 2.79 -8.25 -3.45
N ALA A 229 1.99 -8.31 -2.39
CA ALA A 229 0.61 -7.83 -2.40
C ALA A 229 0.55 -6.34 -2.73
N TYR A 230 1.38 -5.52 -2.09
CA TYR A 230 1.50 -4.11 -2.47
C TYR A 230 2.05 -3.97 -3.88
N PHE A 231 3.17 -4.63 -4.18
CA PHE A 231 3.88 -4.48 -5.46
C PHE A 231 2.98 -4.73 -6.66
N THR A 232 2.17 -5.78 -6.62
CA THR A 232 1.26 -6.17 -7.72
C THR A 232 0.04 -5.25 -7.86
N LEU A 233 -0.36 -4.56 -6.79
CA LEU A 233 -1.58 -3.75 -6.75
C LEU A 233 -1.32 -2.24 -6.60
N ARG A 234 -0.07 -1.77 -6.66
CA ARG A 234 0.29 -0.38 -6.30
C ARG A 234 -0.19 0.69 -7.28
N PHE A 235 -0.32 0.35 -8.55
CA PHE A 235 -0.63 1.28 -9.63
C PHE A 235 -2.13 1.58 -9.73
N ARG A 236 -2.75 2.09 -8.67
CA ARG A 236 -4.21 2.23 -8.54
C ARG A 236 -4.80 3.50 -9.15
N LEU A 237 -3.97 4.51 -9.42
CA LEU A 237 -4.41 5.85 -9.80
C LEU A 237 -3.63 6.32 -11.01
N LEU A 238 -4.31 6.99 -11.94
CA LEU A 238 -3.62 7.77 -12.96
C LEU A 238 -3.15 9.11 -12.37
N LEU A 239 -1.98 9.54 -12.83
CA LEU A 239 -1.37 10.83 -12.52
C LEU A 239 -1.97 11.86 -13.47
N GLY A 240 -2.67 12.84 -12.93
CA GLY A 240 -3.44 13.81 -13.75
C GLY A 240 -3.33 15.25 -13.28
N GLY A 241 -2.67 15.50 -12.15
CA GLY A 241 -2.20 16.83 -11.79
C GLY A 241 -0.96 17.24 -12.59
N PRO A 242 -0.22 18.27 -12.15
CA PRO A 242 1.11 18.54 -12.66
C PRO A 242 2.04 17.39 -12.27
N VAL A 243 2.56 16.69 -13.29
CA VAL A 243 3.39 15.49 -13.11
C VAL A 243 4.85 15.85 -13.34
N GLU A 244 5.72 15.55 -12.39
CA GLU A 244 7.17 15.55 -12.63
C GLU A 244 7.61 14.15 -13.04
N ILE A 245 8.52 14.07 -14.02
CA ILE A 245 9.17 12.83 -14.44
C ILE A 245 10.68 13.06 -14.47
N ASP A 246 11.40 12.19 -13.77
CA ASP A 246 12.85 12.23 -13.63
C ASP A 246 13.37 10.82 -13.32
N GLU A 247 14.69 10.62 -13.39
CA GLU A 247 15.33 9.37 -13.05
C GLU A 247 16.44 9.50 -12.00
N ALA A 248 16.52 8.50 -11.11
CA ALA A 248 17.65 8.33 -10.22
C ALA A 248 18.38 7.01 -10.49
N TYR A 249 19.69 6.97 -10.23
CA TYR A 249 20.50 5.77 -10.44
C TYR A 249 20.87 5.13 -9.11
N VAL A 250 20.43 3.90 -8.90
CA VAL A 250 20.72 3.10 -7.70
C VAL A 250 21.78 2.06 -8.02
N ILE A 251 22.84 2.03 -7.22
CA ILE A 251 23.82 0.95 -7.29
C ILE A 251 23.19 -0.29 -6.65
N ALA A 252 22.82 -1.24 -7.49
CA ALA A 252 22.25 -2.52 -7.10
C ALA A 252 22.85 -3.59 -8.01
N GLY A 253 23.68 -4.44 -7.44
CA GLY A 253 24.29 -5.57 -8.15
C GLY A 253 23.90 -6.89 -7.52
N HIS A 254 24.24 -7.99 -8.20
CA HIS A 254 24.18 -9.30 -7.55
C HIS A 254 25.25 -9.36 -6.46
N LYS A 255 24.84 -9.57 -5.20
CA LYS A 255 25.74 -9.82 -4.09
C LYS A 255 26.02 -11.33 -4.02
N GLY A 256 27.17 -11.79 -4.51
CA GLY A 256 27.54 -13.22 -4.49
C GLY A 256 26.52 -14.12 -5.19
N HIS A 257 26.24 -15.30 -4.63
CA HIS A 257 25.21 -16.27 -5.10
C HIS A 257 23.76 -15.82 -4.87
N ALA A 258 23.46 -14.52 -4.81
CA ALA A 258 22.11 -14.02 -4.57
C ALA A 258 21.14 -14.51 -5.67
N GLY A 259 20.27 -15.45 -5.31
CA GLY A 259 19.31 -16.11 -6.21
C GLY A 259 19.82 -17.38 -6.90
N ARG A 260 20.96 -17.96 -6.44
CA ARG A 260 21.65 -19.09 -7.08
C ARG A 260 22.06 -18.83 -8.54
N LEU A 261 22.06 -17.58 -8.98
CA LEU A 261 22.50 -17.22 -10.31
C LEU A 261 24.03 -17.25 -10.38
N PRO A 262 24.62 -17.89 -11.41
CA PRO A 262 26.05 -17.78 -11.66
C PRO A 262 26.40 -16.31 -11.95
N LEU A 263 27.49 -15.84 -11.37
CA LEU A 263 28.04 -14.53 -11.74
C LEU A 263 28.99 -14.75 -12.90
N ASN A 264 28.74 -14.10 -14.04
CA ASN A 264 29.70 -14.04 -15.16
C ASN A 264 30.88 -13.09 -14.88
N ARG A 265 31.20 -12.86 -13.60
CA ARG A 265 32.31 -12.01 -13.13
C ARG A 265 32.70 -12.36 -11.68
N PRO A 266 33.96 -12.13 -11.27
CA PRO A 266 34.35 -12.33 -9.89
C PRO A 266 33.59 -11.40 -8.91
N PRO A 267 33.41 -11.81 -7.64
CA PRO A 267 32.87 -10.93 -6.60
C PRO A 267 33.68 -9.64 -6.49
N ARG A 268 33.01 -8.48 -6.33
CA ARG A 268 33.72 -7.20 -6.16
C ARG A 268 34.23 -7.09 -4.72
N ARG A 269 35.49 -6.66 -4.56
CA ARG A 269 36.08 -6.34 -3.26
C ARG A 269 35.63 -4.98 -2.70
N ARG A 270 35.14 -4.09 -3.56
CA ARG A 270 34.66 -2.73 -3.21
C ARG A 270 33.34 -2.41 -3.94
N GLY A 271 32.58 -1.45 -3.39
CA GLY A 271 31.36 -0.95 -4.02
C GLY A 271 31.62 -0.35 -5.41
N LEU A 272 30.64 -0.43 -6.31
CA LEU A 272 30.73 0.13 -7.65
C LEU A 272 30.91 1.65 -7.57
N LYS A 273 32.00 2.17 -8.12
CA LYS A 273 32.23 3.61 -8.28
C LYS A 273 32.19 3.95 -9.78
N LYS A 274 30.99 3.98 -10.34
CA LYS A 274 30.78 4.40 -11.74
C LYS A 274 30.12 5.79 -11.76
N PRO A 275 30.77 6.83 -12.31
CA PRO A 275 30.16 8.15 -12.47
C PRO A 275 29.06 8.12 -13.54
N GLY A 276 28.16 9.12 -13.53
CA GLY A 276 27.15 9.31 -14.58
C GLY A 276 26.06 8.25 -14.64
N ARG A 277 25.45 8.07 -15.82
CA ARG A 277 24.30 7.18 -16.03
C ARG A 277 24.69 5.69 -16.05
N GLY A 278 23.71 4.82 -15.81
CA GLY A 278 23.90 3.38 -15.74
C GLY A 278 22.70 2.58 -16.26
N THR A 279 22.90 1.27 -16.35
CA THR A 279 21.85 0.29 -16.68
C THR A 279 21.82 -0.83 -15.65
N ALA A 280 20.75 -1.61 -15.66
CA ALA A 280 20.62 -2.76 -14.78
C ALA A 280 21.70 -3.84 -15.03
N GLN A 281 22.20 -3.97 -16.27
CA GLN A 281 23.33 -4.84 -16.62
C GLN A 281 24.63 -4.36 -15.97
N THR A 282 24.83 -3.04 -15.86
CA THR A 282 26.03 -2.45 -15.23
C THR A 282 25.96 -2.36 -13.70
N ASP A 283 24.93 -2.97 -13.08
CA ASP A 283 24.65 -2.90 -11.64
C ASP A 283 24.41 -1.46 -11.11
N LYS A 284 24.02 -0.55 -11.99
CA LYS A 284 23.61 0.83 -11.67
C LYS A 284 22.23 1.07 -12.30
N VAL A 285 21.23 0.54 -11.61
CA VAL A 285 19.84 0.43 -12.06
C VAL A 285 19.19 1.82 -12.05
N PRO A 286 18.70 2.32 -13.19
CA PRO A 286 17.85 3.51 -13.21
C PRO A 286 16.50 3.23 -12.56
N VAL A 287 15.97 4.19 -11.82
CA VAL A 287 14.64 4.19 -11.24
C VAL A 287 13.92 5.41 -11.80
N LEU A 288 12.88 5.17 -12.58
CA LEU A 288 11.99 6.21 -13.09
C LEU A 288 11.05 6.65 -11.97
N GLY A 289 10.98 7.95 -11.73
CA GLY A 289 10.04 8.56 -10.82
C GLY A 289 8.97 9.28 -11.61
N LEU A 290 7.71 9.01 -11.28
CA LEU A 290 6.58 9.82 -11.71
C LEU A 290 5.88 10.32 -10.46
N VAL A 291 5.83 11.63 -10.26
CA VAL A 291 5.10 12.23 -9.13
C VAL A 291 4.04 13.17 -9.66
N ASP A 292 2.80 12.91 -9.27
CA ASP A 292 1.76 13.93 -9.31
C ASP A 292 1.94 14.80 -8.07
N ARG A 293 2.23 16.10 -8.24
CA ARG A 293 2.51 17.03 -7.11
C ARG A 293 1.38 17.09 -6.09
N GLU A 294 0.16 16.78 -6.52
CA GLU A 294 -1.04 16.75 -5.67
C GLU A 294 -1.51 15.31 -5.37
N GLY A 295 -0.73 14.30 -5.77
CA GLY A 295 -1.18 12.94 -5.88
C GLY A 295 -0.18 11.89 -5.44
N ALA A 296 -0.11 10.82 -6.24
CA ALA A 296 0.69 9.64 -5.94
C ALA A 296 2.08 9.76 -6.58
N VAL A 297 3.03 9.07 -5.97
CA VAL A 297 4.36 8.81 -6.50
C VAL A 297 4.40 7.37 -6.98
N TYR A 298 4.95 7.16 -8.17
CA TYR A 298 5.31 5.85 -8.70
C TYR A 298 6.81 5.80 -8.99
N LEU A 299 7.45 4.79 -8.41
CA LEU A 299 8.89 4.55 -8.55
C LEU A 299 9.11 3.18 -9.21
N ILE A 300 9.75 3.20 -10.36
CA ILE A 300 9.82 2.02 -11.25
C ILE A 300 11.26 1.80 -11.66
N PRO A 301 11.95 0.78 -11.10
CA PRO A 301 13.25 0.38 -11.61
C PRO A 301 13.17 -0.06 -13.07
N LEU A 302 14.08 0.45 -13.91
CA LEU A 302 14.12 0.28 -15.35
C LEU A 302 15.39 -0.46 -15.80
N PRO A 303 15.37 -1.13 -16.97
CA PRO A 303 16.57 -1.78 -17.51
C PRO A 303 17.59 -0.73 -17.93
N ASN A 304 17.09 0.36 -18.51
CA ASN A 304 17.80 1.45 -19.13
C ASN A 304 16.84 2.65 -19.25
N VAL A 305 17.42 3.82 -19.47
CA VAL A 305 16.69 5.07 -19.71
C VAL A 305 16.65 5.27 -21.23
N GLN A 306 15.63 4.69 -21.87
CA GLN A 306 15.39 4.78 -23.31
C GLN A 306 13.91 5.05 -23.59
N ARG A 307 13.62 5.77 -24.67
CA ARG A 307 12.24 6.13 -25.04
C ARG A 307 11.34 4.90 -25.13
N LYS A 308 11.80 3.81 -25.77
CA LYS A 308 11.04 2.56 -25.89
C LYS A 308 10.64 1.94 -24.54
N THR A 309 11.42 2.23 -23.50
CA THR A 309 11.20 1.73 -22.13
C THR A 309 10.27 2.66 -21.35
N ILE A 310 10.47 3.98 -21.47
CA ILE A 310 9.77 4.99 -20.65
C ILE A 310 8.40 5.34 -21.24
N GLN A 311 8.30 5.50 -22.56
CA GLN A 311 7.07 5.95 -23.22
C GLN A 311 5.84 5.11 -22.82
N PRO A 312 5.88 3.76 -22.88
CA PRO A 312 4.71 2.95 -22.52
C PRO A 312 4.28 3.12 -21.06
N ILE A 313 5.23 3.38 -20.15
CA ILE A 313 4.96 3.59 -18.73
C ILE A 313 4.24 4.93 -18.52
N VAL A 314 4.69 5.98 -19.22
CA VAL A 314 4.06 7.30 -19.14
C VAL A 314 2.65 7.26 -19.72
N GLU A 315 2.46 6.65 -20.90
CA GLU A 315 1.14 6.46 -21.53
C GLU A 315 0.19 5.65 -20.64
N TRP A 316 0.73 4.72 -19.85
CA TRP A 316 -0.04 3.91 -18.93
C TRP A 316 -0.44 4.65 -17.64
N LEU A 317 0.46 5.43 -17.04
CA LEU A 317 0.26 6.00 -15.70
C LEU A 317 -0.16 7.46 -15.70
N VAL A 318 0.08 8.20 -16.78
CA VAL A 318 -0.15 9.64 -16.86
C VAL A 318 -1.31 9.91 -17.80
N VAL A 319 -2.31 10.64 -17.30
CA VAL A 319 -3.51 11.04 -18.06
C VAL A 319 -3.09 11.80 -19.32
N GLN A 320 -3.62 11.39 -20.49
CA GLN A 320 -3.37 12.07 -21.77
C GLN A 320 -3.63 13.58 -21.64
N GLY A 321 -2.71 14.41 -22.16
CA GLY A 321 -2.85 15.86 -22.07
C GLY A 321 -2.61 16.46 -20.69
N ALA A 322 -2.09 15.69 -19.72
CA ALA A 322 -1.62 16.22 -18.46
C ALA A 322 -0.46 17.21 -18.65
N GLN A 323 -0.27 18.06 -17.64
CA GLN A 323 0.91 18.91 -17.53
C GLN A 323 2.08 18.05 -17.03
N VAL A 324 3.20 18.05 -17.75
CA VAL A 324 4.37 17.25 -17.43
C VAL A 324 5.62 18.12 -17.37
N TYR A 325 6.41 17.95 -16.32
CA TYR A 325 7.68 18.63 -16.08
C TYR A 325 8.81 17.62 -16.05
N THR A 326 9.87 17.88 -16.81
CA THR A 326 11.09 17.06 -16.79
C THR A 326 12.33 17.94 -16.71
N ASP A 327 13.48 17.31 -16.52
CA ASP A 327 14.77 17.94 -16.79
C ASP A 327 14.96 18.21 -18.30
N GLU A 328 16.14 18.74 -18.66
CA GLU A 328 16.53 19.05 -20.05
C GLU A 328 16.88 17.81 -20.89
N TYR A 329 16.64 16.60 -20.38
CA TYR A 329 17.08 15.41 -21.08
C TYR A 329 16.22 15.13 -22.33
N ASP A 330 16.89 15.12 -23.49
CA ASP A 330 16.30 14.93 -24.82
C ASP A 330 15.39 13.71 -24.95
N ILE A 331 15.56 12.70 -24.10
CA ILE A 331 14.70 11.52 -24.08
C ILE A 331 13.23 11.91 -23.90
N TYR A 332 12.90 12.98 -23.19
CA TYR A 332 11.52 13.36 -22.88
C TYR A 332 10.84 14.18 -23.99
N ARG A 333 11.55 14.53 -25.08
CA ARG A 333 10.98 15.30 -26.22
C ARG A 333 9.77 14.61 -26.87
N PHE A 334 9.59 13.29 -26.69
CA PHE A 334 8.42 12.58 -27.21
C PHE A 334 7.11 12.99 -26.52
N LEU A 335 7.14 13.53 -25.29
CA LEU A 335 5.95 13.85 -24.52
C LEU A 335 5.04 14.86 -25.24
N ARG A 336 5.64 15.92 -25.83
CA ARG A 336 4.88 16.87 -26.67
C ARG A 336 4.21 16.20 -27.86
N ARG A 337 4.91 15.25 -28.51
CA ARG A 337 4.37 14.52 -29.67
C ARG A 337 3.21 13.59 -29.33
N LEU A 338 3.15 13.11 -28.08
CA LEU A 338 2.03 12.32 -27.56
C LEU A 338 0.86 13.18 -27.06
N GLY A 339 0.97 14.50 -27.13
CA GLY A 339 -0.07 15.44 -26.72
C GLY A 339 -0.03 15.85 -25.26
N TYR A 340 1.05 15.57 -24.51
CA TYR A 340 1.24 16.12 -23.16
C TYR A 340 1.65 17.59 -23.23
N ARG A 341 1.19 18.40 -22.27
CA ARG A 341 1.70 19.77 -22.08
C ARG A 341 3.03 19.68 -21.35
N HIS A 342 4.11 19.58 -22.11
CA HIS A 342 5.44 19.29 -21.59
C HIS A 342 6.33 20.52 -21.55
N GLU A 343 6.84 20.80 -20.35
CA GLU A 343 7.78 21.89 -20.06
C GLU A 343 9.04 21.31 -19.39
N THR A 344 10.18 21.97 -19.64
CA THR A 344 11.50 21.50 -19.21
C THR A 344 12.21 22.59 -18.42
N VAL A 345 13.00 22.20 -17.43
CA VAL A 345 13.95 23.07 -16.71
C VAL A 345 15.39 22.83 -17.18
N GLU A 346 16.09 23.89 -17.58
CA GLU A 346 17.48 23.87 -18.07
C GLU A 346 18.47 23.87 -16.90
N HIS A 347 18.79 22.66 -16.38
CA HIS A 347 19.74 22.49 -15.29
C HIS A 347 21.17 22.90 -15.70
N GLY A 348 21.54 22.74 -16.98
CA GLY A 348 22.84 23.14 -17.51
C GLY A 348 23.12 24.64 -17.45
N ARG A 349 22.07 25.47 -17.31
CA ARG A 349 22.17 26.94 -17.18
C ARG A 349 21.94 27.44 -15.75
N LYS A 350 21.91 26.53 -14.76
CA LYS A 350 21.60 26.81 -13.35
C LYS A 350 20.17 27.36 -13.15
N GLU A 351 19.25 27.10 -14.07
CA GLU A 351 17.84 27.46 -13.93
C GLU A 351 17.09 26.32 -13.25
N TYR A 352 17.12 26.30 -11.91
CA TYR A 352 16.48 25.25 -11.10
C TYR A 352 14.96 25.43 -10.96
N VAL A 353 14.44 26.64 -11.22
CA VAL A 353 13.01 26.98 -11.12
C VAL A 353 12.66 28.01 -12.18
N ARG A 354 11.64 27.72 -13.01
CA ARG A 354 10.97 28.72 -13.86
C ARG A 354 9.50 28.78 -13.49
N GLY A 355 9.16 29.60 -12.50
CA GLY A 355 7.80 29.66 -11.95
C GLY A 355 7.38 28.30 -11.37
N GLU A 356 6.33 27.69 -11.93
CA GLU A 356 5.88 26.36 -11.50
C GLU A 356 6.65 25.20 -12.18
N VAL A 357 7.55 25.46 -13.13
CA VAL A 357 8.32 24.44 -13.85
C VAL A 357 9.55 24.06 -13.03
N HIS A 358 9.55 22.86 -12.45
CA HIS A 358 10.70 22.26 -11.74
C HIS A 358 10.48 20.75 -11.52
N VAL A 359 11.55 20.03 -11.15
CA VAL A 359 11.50 18.61 -10.75
C VAL A 359 11.94 18.39 -9.28
N ASN A 360 11.96 19.46 -8.48
CA ASN A 360 12.43 19.47 -7.09
C ASN A 360 11.71 18.46 -6.18
N THR A 361 10.47 18.09 -6.49
CA THR A 361 9.73 17.09 -5.70
C THR A 361 10.40 15.73 -5.87
N LEU A 362 10.74 15.35 -7.11
CA LEU A 362 11.49 14.13 -7.37
C LEU A 362 12.90 14.18 -6.80
N GLU A 363 13.61 15.30 -6.89
CA GLU A 363 14.94 15.45 -6.27
C GLU A 363 14.91 15.16 -4.76
N ALA A 364 13.92 15.70 -4.05
CA ALA A 364 13.72 15.42 -2.64
C ALA A 364 13.38 13.94 -2.38
N ILE A 365 12.52 13.34 -3.21
CA ILE A 365 12.18 11.92 -3.14
C ILE A 365 13.43 11.05 -3.35
N TRP A 366 14.35 11.43 -4.23
CA TRP A 366 15.57 10.70 -4.48
C TRP A 366 16.52 10.66 -3.29
N ASN A 367 16.62 11.75 -2.54
CA ASN A 367 17.43 11.77 -1.32
C ASN A 367 16.83 10.83 -0.26
N LEU A 368 15.51 10.90 -0.04
CA LEU A 368 14.81 10.01 0.89
C LEU A 368 14.89 8.53 0.49
N LEU A 369 14.80 8.22 -0.81
CA LEU A 369 14.94 6.86 -1.31
C LEU A 369 16.36 6.32 -1.07
N LYS A 370 17.40 7.14 -1.31
CA LYS A 370 18.79 6.75 -1.06
C LYS A 370 19.02 6.42 0.41
N GLU A 371 18.50 7.25 1.32
CA GLU A 371 18.56 7.01 2.78
C GLU A 371 17.85 5.71 3.16
N HIS A 372 16.64 5.49 2.63
CA HIS A 372 15.90 4.25 2.85
C HIS A 372 16.69 3.01 2.43
N LEU A 373 17.34 3.05 1.27
CA LEU A 373 18.13 1.93 0.74
C LEU A 373 19.46 1.75 1.48
N ALA A 374 20.05 2.81 2.03
CA ALA A 374 21.34 2.78 2.71
C ALA A 374 21.34 1.86 3.94
N VAL A 375 20.22 1.81 4.69
CA VAL A 375 20.04 0.94 5.88
C VAL A 375 20.20 -0.55 5.55
N HIS A 376 20.00 -0.95 4.30
CA HIS A 376 20.16 -2.34 3.88
C HIS A 376 21.60 -2.71 3.50
N HIS A 377 22.54 -1.76 3.59
CA HIS A 377 23.96 -1.92 3.23
C HIS A 377 24.15 -2.55 1.83
N GLY A 378 23.24 -2.25 0.90
CA GLY A 378 23.21 -2.72 -0.48
C GLY A 378 22.12 -3.75 -0.77
N VAL A 379 21.43 -3.57 -1.88
CA VAL A 379 20.26 -4.37 -2.29
C VAL A 379 20.58 -5.13 -3.58
N SER A 380 20.09 -6.36 -3.69
CA SER A 380 20.18 -7.12 -4.95
C SER A 380 19.24 -6.51 -5.98
N LYS A 381 19.72 -6.30 -7.21
CA LYS A 381 18.87 -5.76 -8.29
C LYS A 381 17.62 -6.59 -8.56
N LEU A 382 17.66 -7.91 -8.32
CA LEU A 382 16.49 -8.80 -8.43
C LEU A 382 15.34 -8.42 -7.49
N TYR A 383 15.68 -7.89 -6.31
CA TYR A 383 14.69 -7.53 -5.29
C TYR A 383 14.53 -6.03 -5.14
N LEU A 384 15.37 -5.20 -5.79
CA LEU A 384 15.29 -3.75 -5.74
C LEU A 384 13.86 -3.23 -5.96
N PRO A 385 13.05 -3.77 -6.89
CA PRO A 385 11.67 -3.31 -7.08
C PRO A 385 10.79 -3.46 -5.84
N LEU A 386 11.02 -4.48 -5.00
CA LEU A 386 10.27 -4.64 -3.74
C LEU A 386 10.68 -3.64 -2.66
N TYR A 387 11.97 -3.27 -2.62
CA TYR A 387 12.46 -2.24 -1.68
C TYR A 387 11.96 -0.86 -2.09
N VAL A 388 12.05 -0.54 -3.39
CA VAL A 388 11.52 0.70 -3.96
C VAL A 388 10.02 0.79 -3.74
N ALA A 389 9.27 -0.29 -3.97
CA ALA A 389 7.84 -0.33 -3.70
C ALA A 389 7.51 -0.16 -2.20
N ARG A 390 8.31 -0.72 -1.28
CA ARG A 390 8.12 -0.49 0.17
C ARG A 390 8.29 0.99 0.53
N PHE A 391 9.30 1.65 -0.05
CA PHE A 391 9.49 3.09 0.12
C PHE A 391 8.30 3.88 -0.44
N GLU A 392 7.88 3.55 -1.67
CA GLU A 392 6.73 4.16 -2.35
C GLU A 392 5.46 4.05 -1.50
N PHE A 393 5.17 2.87 -0.95
CA PHE A 393 4.04 2.62 -0.05
C PHE A 393 4.02 3.61 1.12
N ARG A 394 5.18 3.75 1.81
CA ARG A 394 5.31 4.65 2.97
C ARG A 394 5.22 6.11 2.56
N HIS A 395 5.86 6.50 1.46
CA HIS A 395 5.89 7.87 0.99
C HIS A 395 4.48 8.37 0.60
N ASN A 396 3.73 7.54 -0.14
CA ASN A 396 2.36 7.83 -0.56
C ASN A 396 1.40 7.97 0.63
N ARG A 397 1.72 7.36 1.77
CA ARG A 397 0.89 7.38 2.99
C ARG A 397 1.52 8.15 4.15
N ARG A 398 2.55 8.96 3.90
CA ARG A 398 3.30 9.67 4.95
C ARG A 398 2.44 10.62 5.81
N GLN A 399 1.29 11.04 5.29
CA GLN A 399 0.32 11.90 5.97
C GLN A 399 -0.80 11.11 6.68
N GLU A 400 -0.67 9.78 6.77
CA GLU A 400 -1.62 8.87 7.38
C GLU A 400 -1.03 8.24 8.65
N SER A 401 -1.90 7.87 9.59
CA SER A 401 -1.48 7.13 10.78
C SER A 401 -1.01 5.72 10.42
N TRP A 402 -0.16 5.12 11.25
CA TRP A 402 0.25 3.72 11.07
C TRP A 402 -0.93 2.75 11.01
N GLY A 403 -2.00 2.98 11.79
CA GLY A 403 -3.22 2.18 11.71
C GLY A 403 -3.91 2.23 10.34
N SER A 404 -3.93 3.41 9.69
CA SER A 404 -4.49 3.53 8.34
C SER A 404 -3.63 2.80 7.31
N GLN A 405 -2.31 2.94 7.42
CA GLN A 405 -1.36 2.24 6.55
C GLN A 405 -1.45 0.71 6.71
N TRP A 406 -1.55 0.24 7.95
CA TRP A 406 -1.73 -1.18 8.28
C TRP A 406 -2.98 -1.77 7.65
N LEU A 407 -4.10 -1.07 7.79
CA LEU A 407 -5.36 -1.47 7.16
C LEU A 407 -5.26 -1.51 5.64
N ASP A 408 -4.69 -0.48 5.03
CA ASP A 408 -4.47 -0.42 3.59
C ASP A 408 -3.64 -1.61 3.10
N LEU A 409 -2.56 -1.94 3.80
CA LEU A 409 -1.75 -3.11 3.49
C LEU A 409 -2.56 -4.40 3.57
N LEU A 410 -3.37 -4.56 4.63
CA LEU A 410 -4.17 -5.76 4.81
C LEU A 410 -5.29 -5.85 3.76
N HIS A 411 -5.90 -4.74 3.38
CA HIS A 411 -6.88 -4.70 2.30
C HIS A 411 -6.25 -5.12 0.96
N LEU A 412 -5.03 -4.67 0.68
CA LEU A 412 -4.26 -5.13 -0.48
C LEU A 412 -3.93 -6.62 -0.37
N ALA A 413 -3.52 -7.09 0.82
CA ALA A 413 -3.15 -8.48 1.07
C ALA A 413 -4.30 -9.48 0.87
N VAL A 414 -5.53 -9.10 1.22
CA VAL A 414 -6.71 -9.96 1.02
C VAL A 414 -7.23 -9.94 -0.42
N ARG A 415 -6.93 -8.89 -1.20
CA ARG A 415 -7.34 -8.76 -2.62
C ARG A 415 -6.30 -9.29 -3.60
N ALA A 416 -5.03 -9.35 -3.20
CA ALA A 416 -3.98 -9.91 -4.04
C ALA A 416 -4.26 -11.40 -4.34
N ASP A 417 -3.81 -11.88 -5.50
CA ASP A 417 -3.87 -13.31 -5.84
C ASP A 417 -2.90 -14.08 -4.94
N GLY A 418 -3.38 -14.43 -3.75
CA GLY A 418 -2.58 -15.09 -2.74
C GLY A 418 -2.14 -16.47 -3.20
N ARG A 419 -2.92 -17.17 -4.02
CA ARG A 419 -2.53 -18.49 -4.55
C ARG A 419 -1.27 -18.34 -5.40
N TYR A 420 -1.29 -17.44 -6.36
CA TYR A 420 -0.15 -17.16 -7.23
C TYR A 420 1.04 -16.63 -6.43
N LEU A 421 0.85 -15.64 -5.55
CA LEU A 421 1.93 -15.08 -4.75
C LEU A 421 2.60 -16.10 -3.83
N ARG A 422 1.81 -16.96 -3.15
CA ARG A 422 2.35 -18.03 -2.30
C ARG A 422 3.14 -19.04 -3.13
N GLN A 423 2.68 -19.38 -4.34
CA GLN A 423 3.39 -20.26 -5.25
C GLN A 423 4.75 -19.66 -5.64
N MET A 424 4.77 -18.40 -6.07
CA MET A 424 6.01 -17.72 -6.49
C MET A 424 7.03 -17.61 -5.36
N VAL A 425 6.59 -17.38 -4.12
CA VAL A 425 7.48 -17.37 -2.95
C VAL A 425 7.99 -18.78 -2.63
N ARG A 426 7.13 -19.80 -2.66
CA ARG A 426 7.51 -21.20 -2.37
C ARG A 426 8.52 -21.74 -3.38
N GLU A 427 8.35 -21.42 -4.66
CA GLU A 427 9.21 -21.86 -5.75
C GLU A 427 10.49 -21.01 -5.88
N GLY A 428 10.64 -19.95 -5.09
CA GLY A 428 11.79 -19.03 -5.19
C GLY A 428 11.80 -18.18 -6.47
N ARG A 429 10.64 -18.07 -7.13
CA ARG A 429 10.42 -17.39 -8.42
C ARG A 429 10.01 -15.94 -8.29
N VAL A 430 10.04 -15.38 -7.08
CA VAL A 430 9.72 -13.97 -6.80
C VAL A 430 10.41 -12.99 -7.75
N LYS A 431 11.64 -13.29 -8.17
CA LYS A 431 12.40 -12.50 -9.13
C LYS A 431 11.65 -12.26 -10.45
N GLU A 432 10.82 -13.21 -10.90
CA GLU A 432 10.03 -13.12 -12.12
C GLU A 432 8.95 -12.05 -12.03
N LEU A 433 8.37 -11.85 -10.83
CA LEU A 433 7.41 -10.78 -10.55
C LEU A 433 8.10 -9.42 -10.45
N CYS A 434 9.36 -9.43 -10.03
CA CYS A 434 10.15 -8.23 -9.81
C CYS A 434 11.05 -7.93 -11.01
N MET A 435 10.81 -8.54 -12.18
CA MET A 435 11.66 -8.29 -13.32
C MET A 435 11.50 -6.85 -13.78
N ILE A 436 12.65 -6.23 -13.93
CA ILE A 436 12.81 -5.01 -14.67
C ILE A 436 12.72 -5.42 -16.15
N PRO A 437 11.71 -4.94 -16.93
CA PRO A 437 11.52 -5.34 -18.32
C PRO A 437 12.82 -5.24 -19.12
N GLY A 438 13.19 -6.20 -19.96
CA GLY A 438 14.50 -6.22 -20.65
C GLY A 438 15.68 -6.84 -19.86
N LEU A 439 15.39 -7.49 -18.73
CA LEU A 439 16.26 -8.47 -18.06
C LEU A 439 15.68 -9.89 -18.13
N GLU A 440 14.74 -10.17 -19.04
CA GLU A 440 14.07 -11.48 -19.11
C GLU A 440 15.04 -12.64 -19.43
N GLU A 441 16.20 -12.36 -20.03
CA GLU A 441 17.17 -13.35 -20.52
C GLU A 441 18.56 -13.29 -19.84
N ALA A 442 18.72 -12.55 -18.73
CA ALA A 442 20.02 -12.34 -18.07
C ALA A 442 20.40 -13.35 -16.97
#